data_AF-A0A3P1SBH0-F1
#
_entry.id   AF-A0A3P1SBH0-F1
#
_cell.length_a   1.000
_cell.length_b   1.000
_cell.length_c   1.000
_cell.angle_alpha   90.00
_cell.angle_beta   90.00
_cell.angle_gamma   90.00
#
_symmetry.space_group_name_H-M   'P 1'
#
loop_
_entity.id
_entity.type
_entity.pdbx_description
1 polymer ?
#
loop_
_entity_poly.entity_id
_entity_poly.type
_entity_poly.pdbx_seq_one_letter_code
_entity_poly.pdbx_strand_id
1 'polypeptide(L)'
;MMDFIEVIYSPNAPKAIGPYSPCIKLGDFIYLSGQIPLNPISNKVEFEDIESQTKQVINNIRALLLEINLDLRHIVKTTIFMTDLSMFDKVNAIYQEYFTHPYPARSCVEVKALPKGSLIEIECMAIDTTRYENVNMNDLQGGCGGCKGCK
;
A
#
# COMPACT_ATOMS: atom_id res chain seq x y z
N MET A 1 22.32 -18.40 1.19
CA MET A 1 22.13 -17.47 0.06
C MET A 1 21.48 -16.24 0.69
N MET A 2 22.03 -15.04 0.54
CA MET A 2 21.32 -13.83 1.02
C MET A 2 20.20 -13.60 0.03
N ASP A 3 19.00 -14.02 0.40
CA ASP A 3 17.81 -13.77 -0.41
C ASP A 3 17.48 -12.29 -0.24
N PHE A 4 17.75 -11.50 -1.28
CA PHE A 4 17.41 -10.07 -1.34
C PHE A 4 15.89 -9.84 -1.40
N ILE A 5 15.13 -10.91 -1.55
CA ILE A 5 13.67 -10.95 -1.67
C ILE A 5 13.11 -11.51 -0.37
N GLU A 6 12.32 -10.70 0.31
CA GLU A 6 11.59 -11.09 1.51
C GLU A 6 10.09 -11.14 1.19
N VAL A 7 9.44 -12.23 1.59
CA VAL A 7 7.97 -12.34 1.48
C VAL A 7 7.33 -11.83 2.75
N ILE A 8 6.43 -10.86 2.63
CA ILE A 8 5.74 -10.26 3.77
C ILE A 8 4.34 -10.84 3.87
N TYR A 9 3.98 -11.33 5.06
CA TYR A 9 2.64 -11.81 5.40
C TYR A 9 2.11 -11.01 6.58
N SER A 10 0.79 -10.78 6.64
CA SER A 10 0.14 -10.20 7.82
C SER A 10 -0.98 -11.11 8.30
N PRO A 11 -1.14 -11.35 9.62
CA PRO A 11 -2.34 -11.98 10.17
C PRO A 11 -3.61 -11.14 9.96
N ASN A 12 -3.44 -9.83 9.68
CA ASN A 12 -4.52 -8.89 9.45
C ASN A 12 -4.77 -8.63 7.95
N ALA A 13 -4.12 -9.38 7.06
CA ALA A 13 -4.36 -9.33 5.63
C ALA A 13 -4.81 -10.71 5.11
N PRO A 14 -5.52 -10.77 3.97
CA PRO A 14 -5.93 -12.02 3.37
C PRO A 14 -4.73 -12.91 3.04
N LYS A 15 -4.85 -14.19 3.37
CA LYS A 15 -3.85 -15.19 2.97
C LYS A 15 -3.90 -15.37 1.46
N ALA A 16 -2.74 -15.54 0.83
CA ALA A 16 -2.67 -15.89 -0.58
C ALA A 16 -3.41 -17.22 -0.84
N ILE A 17 -4.31 -17.21 -1.81
CA ILE A 17 -5.13 -18.39 -2.19
C ILE A 17 -4.50 -19.14 -3.38
N GLY A 18 -3.46 -18.57 -4.00
CA GLY A 18 -2.78 -19.12 -5.18
C GLY A 18 -1.26 -19.00 -5.11
N PRO A 19 -0.55 -19.32 -6.21
CA PRO A 19 0.92 -19.34 -6.25
C PRO A 19 1.50 -17.92 -6.41
N TYR A 20 1.20 -17.04 -5.45
CA TYR A 20 1.71 -15.67 -5.40
C TYR A 20 1.98 -15.23 -3.97
N SER A 21 2.87 -14.26 -3.81
CA SER A 21 3.15 -13.60 -2.54
C SER A 21 2.24 -12.39 -2.36
N PRO A 22 1.63 -12.16 -1.20
CA PRO A 22 0.78 -10.98 -1.00
C PRO A 22 1.61 -9.69 -1.06
N CYS A 23 2.85 -9.73 -0.58
CA CYS A 23 3.80 -8.64 -0.67
C CYS A 23 5.24 -9.18 -0.76
N ILE A 24 6.06 -8.53 -1.57
CA ILE A 24 7.49 -8.77 -1.71
C ILE A 24 8.24 -7.49 -1.38
N LYS A 25 9.27 -7.60 -0.52
CA LYS A 25 10.27 -6.57 -0.31
C LYS A 25 11.58 -6.96 -0.99
N LEU A 26 12.10 -6.07 -1.84
CA LEU A 26 13.39 -6.19 -2.52
C LEU A 26 14.22 -4.94 -2.21
N GLY A 27 15.06 -5.01 -1.18
CA GLY A 27 15.74 -3.82 -0.66
C GLY A 27 14.73 -2.75 -0.23
N ASP A 28 14.80 -1.57 -0.83
CA ASP A 28 13.88 -0.46 -0.57
C ASP A 28 12.58 -0.53 -1.39
N PHE A 29 12.44 -1.50 -2.31
CA PHE A 29 11.26 -1.62 -3.17
C PHE A 29 10.26 -2.60 -2.59
N ILE A 30 9.00 -2.18 -2.49
CA ILE A 30 7.90 -3.02 -2.00
C ILE A 30 6.87 -3.16 -3.11
N TYR A 31 6.58 -4.41 -3.48
CA TYR A 31 5.57 -4.77 -4.46
C TYR A 31 4.44 -5.53 -3.76
N LEU A 32 3.23 -4.98 -3.81
CA LEU A 32 2.04 -5.63 -3.28
C LEU A 32 1.24 -6.23 -4.44
N SER A 33 0.88 -7.50 -4.31
CA SER A 33 -0.08 -8.13 -5.21
C SER A 33 -1.44 -7.44 -5.10
N GLY A 34 -2.26 -7.56 -6.15
CA GLY A 34 -3.63 -7.06 -6.17
C GLY A 34 -4.42 -7.50 -4.95
N GLN A 35 -4.88 -6.52 -4.17
CA GLN A 35 -5.71 -6.73 -3.00
C GLN A 35 -7.18 -6.60 -3.38
N ILE A 36 -7.95 -7.63 -3.05
CA ILE A 36 -9.41 -7.69 -3.15
C ILE A 36 -10.05 -7.52 -1.75
N PRO A 37 -11.35 -7.20 -1.62
CA PRO A 37 -12.02 -6.89 -0.36
C PRO A 37 -12.34 -8.14 0.47
N LEU A 38 -11.37 -9.02 0.63
CA LEU A 38 -11.48 -10.16 1.53
C LEU A 38 -11.36 -9.69 2.97
N ASN A 39 -12.27 -10.18 3.82
CA ASN A 39 -12.11 -10.13 5.26
C ASN A 39 -10.97 -11.08 5.67
N PRO A 40 -9.92 -10.61 6.37
CA PRO A 40 -8.75 -11.43 6.72
C PRO A 40 -9.08 -12.58 7.68
N ILE A 41 -10.17 -12.47 8.46
CA ILE A 41 -10.62 -13.49 9.42
C ILE A 41 -11.45 -14.56 8.72
N SER A 42 -12.48 -14.16 7.98
CA SER A 42 -13.43 -15.11 7.35
C SER A 42 -12.98 -15.61 5.98
N ASN A 43 -12.03 -14.92 5.34
CA ASN A 43 -11.53 -15.18 3.99
C ASN A 43 -12.64 -15.15 2.90
N LYS A 44 -13.65 -14.31 3.13
CA LYS A 44 -14.79 -14.07 2.23
C LYS A 44 -14.89 -12.59 1.88
N VAL A 45 -15.51 -12.31 0.73
CA VAL A 45 -15.99 -10.97 0.40
C VAL A 45 -17.36 -10.82 1.06
N GLU A 46 -17.46 -9.96 2.05
CA GLU A 46 -18.67 -9.77 2.88
C GLU A 46 -19.35 -8.42 2.64
N PHE A 47 -18.78 -7.63 1.73
CA PHE A 47 -19.20 -6.25 1.46
C PHE A 47 -19.88 -6.22 0.10
N GLU A 48 -21.10 -5.67 0.04
CA GLU A 48 -21.90 -5.64 -1.18
C GLU A 48 -21.66 -4.37 -2.00
N ASP A 49 -21.34 -3.25 -1.35
CA ASP A 49 -21.13 -1.96 -1.98
C ASP A 49 -19.65 -1.64 -2.27
N ILE A 50 -19.42 -0.82 -3.28
CA ILE A 50 -18.08 -0.44 -3.75
C ILE A 50 -17.31 0.35 -2.68
N GLU A 51 -17.99 1.16 -1.85
CA GLU A 51 -17.35 1.97 -0.82
C GLU A 51 -16.74 1.08 0.28
N SER A 52 -17.53 0.14 0.82
CA SER A 52 -17.09 -0.83 1.84
C SER A 52 -16.00 -1.76 1.30
N GLN A 53 -16.13 -2.22 0.05
CA GLN A 53 -15.08 -3.00 -0.60
C GLN A 53 -13.78 -2.19 -0.75
N THR A 54 -13.85 -0.94 -1.19
CA THR A 54 -12.68 -0.07 -1.32
C THR A 54 -11.96 0.11 0.01
N LYS A 55 -12.72 0.35 1.09
CA LYS A 55 -12.16 0.46 2.46
C LYS A 55 -11.44 -0.82 2.87
N GLN A 56 -12.04 -1.98 2.64
CA GLN A 56 -11.40 -3.26 2.98
C GLN A 56 -10.12 -3.50 2.19
N VAL A 57 -10.11 -3.19 0.89
CA VAL A 57 -8.91 -3.31 0.04
C VAL A 57 -7.77 -2.44 0.60
N ILE A 58 -8.04 -1.18 0.91
CA ILE A 58 -7.02 -0.27 1.46
C ILE A 58 -6.54 -0.73 2.84
N ASN A 59 -7.43 -1.26 3.69
CA ASN A 59 -7.06 -1.83 4.99
C ASN A 59 -6.15 -3.06 4.84
N ASN A 60 -6.42 -3.92 3.85
CA ASN A 60 -5.60 -5.10 3.55
C ASN A 60 -4.18 -4.68 3.09
N ILE A 61 -4.09 -3.67 2.22
CA ILE A 61 -2.83 -3.05 1.81
C ILE A 61 -2.06 -2.52 3.02
N ARG A 62 -2.74 -1.73 3.86
CA ARG A 62 -2.14 -1.12 5.05
C ARG A 62 -1.62 -2.18 6.02
N ALA A 63 -2.38 -3.25 6.25
CA ALA A 63 -1.97 -4.35 7.11
C ALA A 63 -0.64 -4.97 6.68
N LEU A 64 -0.42 -5.18 5.38
CA LEU A 64 0.85 -5.70 4.84
C LEU A 64 2.02 -4.72 5.02
N LEU A 65 1.79 -3.41 4.81
CA LEU A 65 2.82 -2.40 4.98
C LEU A 65 3.26 -2.27 6.45
N LEU A 66 2.32 -2.39 7.39
CA LEU A 66 2.60 -2.26 8.82
C LEU A 66 3.55 -3.36 9.33
N GLU A 67 3.54 -4.56 8.75
CA GLU A 67 4.47 -5.65 9.12
C GLU A 67 5.94 -5.29 8.88
N ILE A 68 6.20 -4.34 7.99
CA ILE A 68 7.54 -3.83 7.67
C ILE A 68 7.75 -2.39 8.13
N ASN A 69 6.96 -1.93 9.11
CA ASN A 69 7.00 -0.58 9.69
C ASN A 69 6.77 0.54 8.65
N LEU A 70 6.03 0.24 7.58
CA LEU A 70 5.58 1.22 6.59
C LEU A 70 4.09 1.49 6.76
N ASP A 71 3.61 2.53 6.08
CA ASP A 71 2.19 2.93 6.03
C ASP A 71 1.88 3.49 4.64
N LEU A 72 0.61 3.82 4.37
CA LEU A 72 0.10 4.26 3.07
C LEU A 72 0.88 5.44 2.44
N ARG A 73 1.50 6.30 3.26
CA ARG A 73 2.35 7.42 2.80
C ARG A 73 3.57 6.99 1.98
N HIS A 74 3.98 5.74 2.07
CA HIS A 74 5.12 5.18 1.34
C HIS A 74 4.74 4.65 -0.05
N ILE A 75 3.43 4.59 -0.35
CA ILE A 75 2.94 4.14 -1.66
C ILE A 75 3.23 5.24 -2.70
N VAL A 76 3.94 4.85 -3.76
CA VAL A 76 4.31 5.77 -4.86
C VAL A 76 3.45 5.56 -6.10
N LYS A 77 2.89 4.36 -6.29
CA LYS A 77 2.02 4.01 -7.42
C LYS A 77 0.89 3.09 -6.98
N THR A 78 -0.31 3.35 -7.47
CA THR A 78 -1.46 2.44 -7.38
C THR A 78 -2.03 2.14 -8.77
N THR A 79 -2.49 0.92 -8.98
CA THR A 79 -3.34 0.57 -10.14
C THR A 79 -4.66 0.05 -9.58
N ILE A 80 -5.76 0.68 -9.98
CA ILE A 80 -7.11 0.35 -9.53
C ILE A 80 -7.84 -0.33 -10.67
N PHE A 81 -8.37 -1.51 -10.41
CA PHE A 81 -9.24 -2.25 -11.32
C PHE A 81 -10.65 -2.23 -10.75
N MET A 82 -11.62 -1.80 -11.54
CA MET A 82 -13.04 -1.74 -11.17
C MET A 82 -13.88 -2.57 -12.13
N THR A 83 -14.96 -3.18 -11.68
CA THR A 83 -15.91 -3.87 -12.58
C THR A 83 -16.90 -2.93 -13.27
N ASP A 84 -17.06 -1.72 -12.74
CA ASP A 84 -17.97 -0.69 -13.26
C ASP A 84 -17.47 0.71 -12.87
N LEU A 85 -16.96 1.45 -13.85
CA LEU A 85 -16.43 2.81 -13.70
C LEU A 85 -17.49 3.87 -13.47
N SER A 86 -18.79 3.57 -13.61
CA SER A 86 -19.84 4.51 -13.20
C SER A 86 -19.78 4.81 -11.70
N MET A 87 -19.14 3.93 -10.91
CA MET A 87 -18.90 4.08 -9.47
C MET A 87 -17.60 4.81 -9.11
N PHE A 88 -16.86 5.35 -10.09
CA PHE A 88 -15.54 5.94 -9.89
C PHE A 88 -15.50 7.07 -8.86
N ASP A 89 -16.53 7.92 -8.82
CA ASP A 89 -16.59 9.04 -7.86
C ASP A 89 -16.68 8.55 -6.41
N LYS A 90 -17.39 7.45 -6.16
CA LYS A 90 -17.48 6.81 -4.84
C LYS A 90 -16.12 6.28 -4.39
N VAL A 91 -15.39 5.61 -5.29
CA VAL A 91 -14.03 5.13 -5.04
C VAL A 91 -13.09 6.29 -4.75
N ASN A 92 -13.19 7.40 -5.48
CA ASN A 92 -12.37 8.59 -5.25
C ASN A 92 -12.62 9.23 -3.88
N ALA A 93 -13.89 9.32 -3.47
CA ALA A 93 -14.24 9.85 -2.16
C ALA A 93 -13.58 9.04 -1.04
N ILE A 94 -13.68 7.71 -1.09
CA ILE A 94 -13.00 6.84 -0.12
C ILE A 94 -11.48 6.97 -0.24
N TYR A 95 -10.93 6.96 -1.45
CA TYR A 95 -9.48 7.07 -1.66
C TYR A 95 -8.90 8.35 -1.01
N GLN A 96 -9.63 9.46 -1.04
CA GLN A 96 -9.23 10.72 -0.40
C GLN A 96 -9.30 10.69 1.14
N GLU A 97 -10.03 9.77 1.75
CA GLU A 97 -10.02 9.56 3.20
C GLU A 97 -8.70 8.93 3.68
N TYR A 98 -8.03 8.16 2.81
CA TYR A 98 -6.83 7.38 3.17
C TYR A 98 -5.53 7.97 2.64
N PHE A 99 -5.55 8.63 1.49
CA PHE A 99 -4.38 9.25 0.87
C PHE A 99 -4.47 10.77 0.93
N THR A 100 -3.34 11.43 1.16
CA THR A 100 -3.23 12.90 1.21
C THR A 100 -2.16 13.37 0.23
N HIS A 101 -2.10 14.68 -0.03
CA HIS A 101 -1.10 15.24 -0.95
C HIS A 101 0.32 15.16 -0.36
N PRO A 102 1.35 14.77 -1.15
CA PRO A 102 1.27 14.33 -2.54
C PRO A 102 0.65 12.94 -2.68
N TYR A 103 -0.37 12.82 -3.54
CA TYR A 103 -1.02 11.55 -3.82
C TYR A 103 -0.09 10.60 -4.59
N PRO A 104 -0.23 9.27 -4.44
CA PRO A 104 0.48 8.32 -5.30
C PRO A 104 0.16 8.54 -6.77
N ALA A 105 1.11 8.24 -7.66
CA ALA A 105 0.79 8.06 -9.06
C ALA A 105 -0.32 7.00 -9.20
N ARG A 106 -1.23 7.16 -10.16
CA ARG A 106 -2.42 6.31 -10.24
C ARG A 106 -2.84 6.01 -11.67
N SER A 107 -3.28 4.77 -11.87
CA SER A 107 -4.02 4.33 -13.06
C SER A 107 -5.32 3.69 -12.58
N CYS A 108 -6.43 3.91 -13.28
CA CYS A 108 -7.71 3.29 -12.98
C CYS A 108 -8.33 2.79 -14.29
N VAL A 109 -8.79 1.54 -14.32
CA VAL A 109 -9.38 0.91 -15.51
C VAL A 109 -10.59 0.06 -15.13
N GLU A 110 -11.53 -0.04 -16.06
CA GLU A 110 -12.61 -1.02 -15.97
C GLU A 110 -12.12 -2.39 -16.46
N VAL A 111 -12.53 -3.45 -15.77
CA VAL A 111 -12.26 -4.84 -16.16
C VAL A 111 -13.54 -5.66 -16.14
N LYS A 112 -13.60 -6.70 -16.96
CA LYS A 112 -14.81 -7.53 -17.11
C LYS A 112 -15.23 -8.22 -15.81
N ALA A 113 -14.28 -8.68 -15.01
CA ALA A 113 -14.52 -9.38 -13.75
C ALA A 113 -13.25 -9.39 -12.91
N LEU A 114 -13.43 -9.51 -11.59
CA LEU A 114 -12.35 -9.65 -10.61
C LEU A 114 -12.52 -10.96 -9.81
N PRO A 115 -11.46 -11.47 -9.16
CA PRO A 115 -11.53 -12.67 -8.34
C PRO A 115 -12.62 -12.57 -7.26
N LYS A 116 -13.27 -13.71 -7.00
CA LYS A 116 -14.37 -13.86 -6.02
C LYS A 116 -15.56 -12.90 -6.20
N GLY A 117 -15.76 -12.36 -7.41
CA GLY A 117 -16.87 -11.43 -7.68
C GLY A 117 -16.70 -10.06 -7.03
N SER A 118 -15.46 -9.69 -6.72
CA SER A 118 -15.14 -8.37 -6.18
C SER A 118 -15.48 -7.27 -7.18
N LEU A 119 -15.84 -6.09 -6.70
CA LEU A 119 -16.10 -4.90 -7.51
C LEU A 119 -14.84 -4.06 -7.74
N ILE A 120 -13.84 -4.22 -6.87
CA ILE A 120 -12.58 -3.48 -6.91
C ILE A 120 -11.40 -4.35 -6.49
N GLU A 121 -10.27 -4.14 -7.15
CA GLU A 121 -8.96 -4.66 -6.81
C GLU A 121 -7.93 -3.53 -6.92
N ILE A 122 -7.01 -3.44 -5.96
CA ILE A 122 -5.93 -2.45 -5.98
C ILE A 122 -4.59 -3.14 -5.78
N GLU A 123 -3.69 -2.98 -6.74
CA GLU A 123 -2.26 -3.25 -6.55
C GLU A 123 -1.51 -1.95 -6.27
N CYS A 124 -0.38 -2.05 -5.60
CA CYS A 124 0.45 -0.89 -5.36
C CYS A 124 1.93 -1.21 -5.21
N MET A 125 2.72 -0.17 -5.42
CA MET A 125 4.16 -0.16 -5.20
C MET A 125 4.46 0.90 -4.15
N ALA A 126 5.28 0.53 -3.16
CA ALA A 126 5.78 1.42 -2.14
C ALA A 126 7.31 1.43 -2.11
N ILE A 127 7.88 2.45 -1.49
CA ILE A 127 9.31 2.60 -1.26
C ILE A 127 9.58 2.71 0.23
N ASP A 128 10.49 1.90 0.75
CA ASP A 128 11.00 2.03 2.11
C ASP A 128 11.88 3.28 2.19
N THR A 129 11.28 4.40 2.59
CA THR A 129 12.00 5.67 2.73
C THR A 129 12.65 5.84 4.10
N THR A 130 12.49 4.87 5.01
CA THR A 130 12.89 5.03 6.42
C THR A 130 14.38 5.34 6.58
N ARG A 131 15.23 4.77 5.71
CA ARG A 131 16.67 5.07 5.70
C ARG A 131 16.96 6.53 5.39
N TYR A 132 16.24 7.14 4.44
CA TYR A 132 16.45 8.54 4.04
C TYR A 132 15.85 9.52 5.05
N GLU A 133 14.72 9.15 5.67
CA GLU A 133 14.08 9.96 6.70
C GLU A 133 14.94 10.09 7.96
N ASN A 134 15.61 9.00 8.35
CA ASN A 134 16.49 8.98 9.53
C ASN A 134 17.79 9.79 9.32
N VAL A 135 18.31 9.85 8.09
CA VAL A 135 19.50 10.67 7.77
C VAL A 135 19.18 12.16 7.87
N ASN A 136 18.04 12.59 7.31
CA ASN A 136 17.61 13.98 7.38
C ASN A 136 17.41 14.49 8.82
N MET A 137 16.97 13.62 9.74
CA MET A 137 16.83 13.97 11.16
C MET A 137 18.18 14.17 11.86
N ASN A 138 19.20 13.39 11.51
CA ASN A 138 20.54 13.51 12.09
C ASN A 138 21.28 14.74 11.53
N ASP A 139 21.10 15.08 10.24
CA ASP A 139 21.70 16.27 9.64
C ASP A 139 21.08 17.58 10.17
N LEU A 140 19.80 17.55 10.58
CA LEU A 140 19.15 18.67 11.27
C LEU A 140 19.63 18.86 12.73
N GLN A 141 20.15 17.80 13.38
CA GLN A 141 20.75 17.86 14.71
C GLN A 141 22.27 18.10 14.66
N GLY A 142 22.92 17.83 13.53
CA GLY A 142 24.33 18.07 13.25
C GLY A 142 24.68 19.52 12.91
N GLY A 143 23.94 20.49 13.44
CA GLY A 143 24.30 21.90 13.31
C GLY A 143 25.74 22.09 13.76
N CYS A 144 26.58 22.70 12.90
CA CYS A 144 27.96 23.06 13.20
C CYS A 144 27.99 24.08 14.36
N GLY A 145 27.83 23.57 15.57
CA GLY A 145 27.86 24.32 16.81
C GLY A 145 29.30 24.60 17.21
N GLY A 146 29.89 25.62 16.60
CA GLY A 146 31.03 26.32 17.19
C GLY A 146 32.35 26.24 16.43
N CYS A 147 32.42 26.83 15.24
CA CYS A 147 33.66 27.53 14.86
C CYS A 147 33.73 28.89 15.59
N LYS A 148 33.91 28.86 16.91
CA LYS A 148 34.42 30.03 17.65
C LYS A 148 35.94 29.99 17.57
N GLY A 149 36.52 30.43 16.46
CA GLY A 149 37.98 30.36 16.34
C GLY A 149 38.66 30.90 15.09
N CYS A 150 37.96 31.39 14.08
CA CYS A 150 38.64 32.08 12.97
C CYS A 150 38.85 33.56 13.33
N LYS A 151 39.96 33.83 14.03
CA LYS A 151 40.69 35.09 13.93
C LYS A 151 41.91 34.87 13.06
#